data_AF-A0A7V9REW3-F1
#
_entry.id   AF-A0A7V9REW3-F1
#
_cell.length_a   1.000
_cell.length_b   1.000
_cell.length_c   1.000
_cell.angle_alpha   90.00
_cell.angle_beta   90.00
_cell.angle_gamma   90.00
#
_symmetry.space_group_name_H-M   'P 1'
#
loop_
_entity.id
_entity.type
_entity.pdbx_description
1 polymer ?
#
loop_
_entity_poly.entity_id
_entity_poly.type
_entity_poly.pdbx_seq_one_letter_code
_entity_poly.pdbx_strand_id
1 'polypeptide(L)'
;MLFVDDKPVFGTIVEAQLQPDERKRFTWPLYAISARARYECPFVVVIVTPDSATARWAGQPFDLGGGMHYQVHVIGPDGIPVVTALDHAIREPQLAVLSVMAHGRVIRRARSRSRRPRLRGSSSCPKNSACYIRHSSNPR
;
A
#
# COMPACT_ATOMS: atom_id res chain seq x y z
N MET A 1 13.89 -16.80 -5.52
CA MET A 1 14.76 -17.15 -6.67
C MET A 1 13.96 -18.02 -7.62
N LEU A 2 14.29 -17.95 -8.91
CA LEU A 2 13.86 -18.91 -9.92
C LEU A 2 14.99 -19.90 -10.16
N PHE A 3 14.65 -21.18 -10.25
CA PHE A 3 15.60 -22.27 -10.49
C PHE A 3 15.21 -23.03 -11.76
N VAL A 4 16.21 -23.53 -12.48
CA VAL A 4 16.07 -24.49 -13.59
C VAL A 4 17.18 -25.52 -13.39
N ASP A 5 16.84 -26.81 -13.40
CA ASP A 5 17.76 -27.93 -13.14
C ASP A 5 18.62 -27.71 -11.88
N ASP A 6 17.96 -27.33 -10.78
CA ASP A 6 18.52 -26.94 -9.47
C ASP A 6 19.53 -25.78 -9.47
N LYS A 7 19.74 -25.10 -10.60
CA LYS A 7 20.61 -23.92 -10.73
C LYS A 7 19.82 -22.62 -10.61
N PRO A 8 20.29 -21.62 -9.86
CA PRO A 8 19.64 -20.32 -9.78
C PRO A 8 19.80 -19.57 -11.11
N VAL A 9 18.70 -19.26 -11.79
CA VAL A 9 18.71 -18.53 -13.06
C VAL A 9 18.26 -17.08 -12.93
N PHE A 10 17.53 -16.74 -11.85
CA PHE A 10 17.11 -15.37 -11.57
C PHE A 10 16.82 -15.13 -10.09
N GLY A 11 17.19 -13.96 -9.59
CA GLY A 11 16.99 -13.54 -8.22
C GLY A 11 16.15 -12.27 -8.08
N THR A 12 15.38 -12.21 -6.99
CA THR A 12 14.58 -11.03 -6.63
C THR A 12 14.76 -10.73 -5.16
N ILE A 13 15.01 -9.47 -4.84
CA ILE A 13 15.01 -8.93 -3.48
C ILE A 13 13.75 -8.07 -3.36
N VAL A 14 12.82 -8.49 -2.50
CA VAL A 14 11.53 -7.79 -2.32
C VAL A 14 11.62 -6.91 -1.08
N GLU A 15 11.32 -5.63 -1.22
CA GLU A 15 11.28 -4.68 -0.11
C GLU A 15 9.94 -3.93 -0.09
N ALA A 16 9.30 -3.85 1.08
CA ALA A 16 8.11 -3.03 1.27
C ALA A 16 8.52 -1.58 1.59
N GLN A 17 7.95 -0.60 0.88
CA GLN A 17 8.15 0.82 1.15
C GLN A 17 6.84 1.57 1.35
N LEU A 18 6.77 2.36 2.42
CA LEU A 18 5.58 3.12 2.79
C LEU A 18 5.71 4.63 2.53
N GLN A 19 6.94 5.10 2.30
CA GLN A 19 7.29 6.49 1.99
C GLN A 19 8.63 6.53 1.23
N PRO A 20 8.97 7.63 0.55
CA PRO A 20 10.30 7.83 -0.02
C PRO A 20 11.42 7.80 1.03
N ASP A 21 12.56 7.19 0.69
CA ASP A 21 13.80 7.19 1.48
C ASP A 21 15.00 7.28 0.53
N GLU A 22 15.58 8.49 0.41
CA GLU A 22 16.71 8.76 -0.49
C GLU A 22 17.94 7.88 -0.22
N ARG A 23 18.14 7.39 1.03
CA ARG A 23 19.24 6.47 1.35
C ARG A 23 19.11 5.15 0.58
N LYS A 24 17.90 4.75 0.19
CA LYS A 24 17.65 3.49 -0.50
C LYS A 24 18.24 3.42 -1.90
N ARG A 25 18.41 4.56 -2.57
CA ARG A 25 19.13 4.65 -3.85
C ARG A 25 20.57 4.13 -3.74
N PHE A 26 21.21 4.24 -2.58
CA PHE A 26 22.54 3.67 -2.34
C PHE A 26 22.49 2.18 -1.98
N THR A 27 21.44 1.71 -1.29
CA THR A 27 21.38 0.32 -0.80
C THR A 27 20.79 -0.67 -1.80
N TRP A 28 19.83 -0.27 -2.65
CA TRP A 28 19.23 -1.19 -3.63
C TRP A 28 20.23 -1.73 -4.67
N PRO A 29 21.09 -0.91 -5.30
CA PRO A 29 22.11 -1.42 -6.22
C PRO A 29 23.10 -2.33 -5.51
N LEU A 30 23.54 -1.95 -4.30
CA LEU A 30 24.41 -2.77 -3.45
C LEU A 30 23.82 -4.18 -3.25
N TYR A 31 22.56 -4.28 -2.85
CA TYR A 31 21.90 -5.57 -2.62
C TYR A 31 21.81 -6.41 -3.89
N ALA A 32 21.39 -5.84 -5.02
CA ALA A 32 21.29 -6.58 -6.28
C ALA A 32 22.66 -7.03 -6.81
N ILE A 33 23.67 -6.15 -6.76
CA ILE A 33 25.02 -6.43 -7.27
C ILE A 33 25.72 -7.46 -6.39
N SER A 34 25.66 -7.33 -5.05
CA SER A 34 26.22 -8.32 -4.13
C SER A 34 25.53 -9.68 -4.25
N ALA A 35 24.21 -9.72 -4.48
CA ALA A 35 23.50 -10.98 -4.72
C ALA A 35 23.89 -11.60 -6.06
N ARG A 36 23.95 -10.82 -7.15
CA ARG A 36 24.46 -11.28 -8.45
C ARG A 36 25.88 -11.84 -8.36
N ALA A 37 26.77 -11.18 -7.61
CA ALA A 37 28.15 -11.64 -7.43
C ALA A 37 28.23 -12.95 -6.62
N ARG A 38 27.29 -13.19 -5.69
CA ARG A 38 27.24 -14.40 -4.86
C ARG A 38 26.61 -15.61 -5.55
N TYR A 39 25.62 -15.38 -6.41
CA TYR A 39 24.81 -16.45 -7.02
C TYR A 39 24.99 -16.58 -8.53
N GLU A 40 25.86 -15.76 -9.12
CA GLU A 40 26.26 -15.75 -10.54
C GLU A 40 25.11 -15.61 -11.57
N CYS A 41 23.91 -15.22 -11.11
CA CYS A 41 22.72 -15.02 -11.94
C CYS A 41 22.20 -13.57 -11.85
N PRO A 42 21.37 -13.10 -12.81
CA PRO A 42 20.73 -11.79 -12.73
C PRO A 42 19.89 -11.63 -11.45
N PHE A 43 19.95 -10.44 -10.85
CA PHE A 43 19.20 -10.07 -9.65
C PHE A 43 18.54 -8.71 -9.83
N VAL A 44 17.28 -8.59 -9.40
CA VAL A 44 16.53 -7.32 -9.37
C VAL A 44 16.02 -7.01 -7.97
N VAL A 45 15.86 -5.72 -7.67
CA VAL A 45 15.09 -5.27 -6.51
C VAL A 45 13.66 -4.97 -6.96
N VAL A 46 12.68 -5.49 -6.23
CA VAL A 46 11.25 -5.21 -6.39
C VAL A 46 10.76 -4.46 -5.16
N ILE A 47 10.27 -3.24 -5.35
CA ILE A 47 9.66 -2.43 -4.31
C ILE A 47 8.15 -2.61 -4.33
N VAL A 48 7.58 -3.03 -3.21
CA VAL A 48 6.12 -3.14 -3.04
C VAL A 48 5.66 -1.94 -2.21
N THR A 49 4.70 -1.17 -2.72
CA THR A 49 4.20 0.01 -2.01
C THR A 49 2.70 0.24 -2.22
N PRO A 50 1.93 0.52 -1.14
CA PRO A 50 0.53 0.90 -1.25
C PRO A 50 0.33 2.36 -1.68
N ASP A 51 1.38 3.17 -1.77
CA ASP A 51 1.29 4.61 -2.05
C ASP A 51 1.77 4.97 -3.46
N SER A 52 0.91 5.63 -4.24
CA SER A 52 1.21 5.99 -5.63
C SER A 52 2.34 7.02 -5.77
N ALA A 53 2.59 7.86 -4.76
CA ALA A 53 3.68 8.84 -4.82
C ALA A 53 5.04 8.16 -4.60
N THR A 54 5.12 7.28 -3.60
CA THR A 54 6.25 6.40 -3.33
C THR A 54 6.53 5.49 -4.52
N ALA A 55 5.49 4.94 -5.18
CA ALA A 55 5.65 4.14 -6.38
C ALA A 55 6.33 4.92 -7.53
N ARG A 56 5.86 6.14 -7.81
CA ARG A 56 6.45 7.00 -8.84
C ARG A 56 7.88 7.42 -8.50
N TRP A 57 8.16 7.74 -7.23
CA TRP A 57 9.49 8.12 -6.76
C TRP A 57 10.50 6.95 -6.86
N ALA A 58 10.11 5.76 -6.40
CA ALA A 58 10.96 4.57 -6.44
C ALA A 58 11.24 4.11 -7.88
N GLY A 59 10.25 4.24 -8.77
CA GLY A 59 10.37 3.84 -10.16
C GLY A 59 11.25 4.75 -11.04
N GLN A 60 11.77 5.87 -10.51
CA GLN A 60 12.70 6.71 -11.26
C GLN A 60 14.08 6.04 -11.35
N PRO A 61 14.70 5.96 -12.54
CA PRO A 61 16.12 5.66 -12.66
C PRO A 61 16.96 6.71 -11.93
N PHE A 62 18.10 6.29 -11.39
CA PHE A 62 19.09 7.18 -10.79
C PHE A 62 20.52 6.79 -11.22
N ASP A 63 21.40 7.78 -11.27
CA ASP A 63 22.79 7.64 -11.72
C ASP A 63 23.67 7.01 -10.62
N LEU A 64 24.56 6.10 -11.01
CA LEU A 64 25.59 5.48 -10.18
C LEU A 64 27.00 6.00 -10.50
N GLY A 65 27.13 6.90 -11.48
CA GLY A 65 28.39 7.37 -12.05
C GLY A 65 28.78 6.61 -13.32
N GLY A 66 29.61 7.24 -14.17
CA GLY A 66 30.14 6.63 -15.39
C GLY A 66 29.08 6.31 -16.46
N GLY A 67 27.92 6.97 -16.41
CA GLY A 67 26.78 6.70 -17.30
C GLY A 67 25.91 5.50 -16.89
N MET A 68 26.28 4.80 -15.81
CA MET A 68 25.52 3.66 -15.29
C MET A 68 24.30 4.14 -14.52
N HIS A 69 23.11 3.78 -15.01
CA HIS A 69 21.85 4.07 -14.33
C HIS A 69 21.28 2.80 -13.69
N TYR A 70 20.64 2.94 -12.54
CA TYR A 70 19.92 1.87 -11.86
C TYR A 70 18.45 2.21 -11.69
N GLN A 71 17.58 1.23 -11.89
CA GLN A 71 16.13 1.35 -11.73
C GLN A 71 15.62 0.09 -11.04
N VAL A 72 14.76 0.27 -10.03
CA VAL A 72 14.07 -0.84 -9.37
C VAL A 72 12.75 -1.15 -10.07
N HIS A 73 12.30 -2.40 -10.01
CA HIS A 73 10.93 -2.73 -10.37
C HIS A 73 9.99 -2.32 -9.23
N VAL A 74 8.78 -1.85 -9.55
CA VAL A 74 7.83 -1.33 -8.55
C VAL A 74 6.46 -1.96 -8.74
N ILE A 75 5.94 -2.55 -7.67
CA ILE A 75 4.55 -2.96 -7.53
C ILE A 75 3.85 -1.89 -6.69
N GLY A 76 3.23 -0.93 -7.37
CA GLY A 76 2.40 0.11 -6.77
C GLY A 76 0.97 -0.37 -6.43
N PRO A 77 0.10 0.52 -5.93
CA PRO A 77 -1.26 0.17 -5.53
C PRO A 77 -2.11 -0.47 -6.64
N ASP A 78 -1.90 -0.12 -7.91
CA ASP A 78 -2.63 -0.70 -9.04
C ASP A 78 -2.23 -2.16 -9.33
N GLY A 79 -1.04 -2.57 -8.89
CA GLY A 79 -0.58 -3.97 -8.93
C GLY A 79 -0.94 -4.78 -7.69
N ILE A 80 -1.57 -4.15 -6.69
CA ILE A 80 -2.03 -4.81 -5.45
C ILE A 80 -3.51 -5.15 -5.60
N PRO A 81 -3.91 -6.44 -5.59
CA PRO A 81 -5.30 -6.83 -5.77
C PRO A 81 -6.19 -6.40 -4.61
N VAL A 82 -7.45 -6.08 -4.90
CA VAL A 82 -8.46 -5.71 -3.89
C VAL A 82 -9.05 -6.98 -3.27
N VAL A 83 -8.52 -7.38 -2.12
CA VAL A 83 -9.09 -8.48 -1.31
C VAL A 83 -10.39 -8.00 -0.65
N THR A 84 -11.51 -8.69 -0.96
CA THR A 84 -12.84 -8.39 -0.42
C THR A 84 -13.53 -9.57 0.27
N ALA A 85 -13.13 -10.80 -0.05
CA ALA A 85 -13.69 -12.03 0.51
C ALA A 85 -12.96 -12.44 1.80
N LEU A 86 -13.71 -12.89 2.80
CA LEU A 86 -13.17 -13.21 4.13
C LEU A 86 -12.30 -14.46 4.12
N ASP A 87 -12.69 -15.48 3.36
CA ASP A 87 -11.93 -16.73 3.19
C ASP A 87 -10.58 -16.48 2.51
N HIS A 88 -10.52 -15.56 1.54
CA HIS A 88 -9.26 -15.15 0.91
C HIS A 88 -8.39 -14.37 1.90
N ALA A 89 -8.99 -13.45 2.68
CA ALA A 89 -8.26 -12.70 3.70
C ALA A 89 -7.71 -13.57 4.84
N ILE A 90 -8.36 -14.69 5.17
CA ILE A 90 -7.87 -15.69 6.13
C ILE A 90 -6.73 -16.52 5.53
N ARG A 91 -6.83 -16.91 4.26
CA ARG A 91 -5.79 -17.70 3.55
C ARG A 91 -4.53 -16.88 3.26
N GLU A 92 -4.65 -15.59 2.96
CA GLU A 92 -3.55 -14.71 2.59
C GLU A 92 -3.55 -13.39 3.41
N PRO A 93 -3.29 -13.43 4.74
CA PRO A 93 -3.40 -12.26 5.59
C PRO A 93 -2.48 -11.10 5.19
N GLN A 94 -1.28 -11.39 4.67
CA GLN A 94 -0.34 -10.36 4.21
C GLN A 94 -0.89 -9.59 3.01
N LEU A 95 -1.53 -10.30 2.06
CA LEU A 95 -2.17 -9.68 0.90
C LEU A 95 -3.40 -8.87 1.30
N ALA A 96 -4.18 -9.36 2.27
CA ALA A 96 -5.31 -8.63 2.83
C ALA A 96 -4.87 -7.31 3.49
N VAL A 97 -3.80 -7.33 4.29
CA VAL A 97 -3.21 -6.12 4.89
C VAL A 97 -2.72 -5.16 3.81
N LEU A 98 -1.98 -5.65 2.81
CA LEU A 98 -1.48 -4.83 1.70
C LEU A 98 -2.61 -4.19 0.87
N SER A 99 -3.66 -4.96 0.55
CA SER A 99 -4.92 -4.51 -0.06
C SER A 99 -5.58 -3.39 0.75
N VAL A 100 -5.70 -3.55 2.07
CA VAL A 100 -6.29 -2.53 2.96
C VAL A 100 -5.43 -1.26 3.00
N MET A 101 -4.10 -1.38 2.99
CA MET A 101 -3.20 -0.22 2.95
C MET A 101 -3.33 0.56 1.62
N ALA A 102 -3.38 -0.13 0.48
CA ALA A 102 -3.53 0.49 -0.84
C ALA A 102 -4.94 1.08 -1.05
N HIS A 103 -5.99 0.31 -0.75
CA HIS A 103 -7.35 0.58 -1.24
C HIS A 103 -8.35 0.98 -0.15
N GLY A 104 -8.04 0.76 1.14
CA GLY A 104 -8.98 0.95 2.25
C GLY A 104 -9.54 2.38 2.38
N ARG A 105 -8.76 3.39 1.98
CA ARG A 105 -9.20 4.81 1.95
C ARG A 105 -10.24 5.06 0.85
N VAL A 106 -10.12 4.39 -0.31
CA VAL A 106 -11.07 4.48 -1.43
C VAL A 106 -12.35 3.73 -1.10
N ILE A 107 -12.24 2.50 -0.57
CA ILE A 107 -13.38 1.66 -0.16
C ILE A 107 -14.26 2.37 0.88
N ARG A 108 -13.67 3.08 1.86
CA ARG A 108 -14.43 3.89 2.83
C ARG A 108 -15.24 5.01 2.14
N ARG A 109 -14.65 5.73 1.18
CA ARG A 109 -15.34 6.80 0.43
C ARG A 109 -16.47 6.25 -0.44
N ALA A 110 -16.26 5.11 -1.11
CA ALA A 110 -17.29 4.44 -1.90
C ALA A 110 -18.48 3.99 -1.02
N ARG A 111 -18.20 3.33 0.12
CA ARG A 111 -19.25 2.92 1.07
C ARG A 111 -20.03 4.11 1.66
N SER A 112 -19.40 5.27 1.87
CA SER A 112 -20.11 6.48 2.33
C SER A 112 -21.01 7.16 1.27
N ARG A 113 -20.88 6.81 -0.02
CA ARG A 113 -21.72 7.36 -1.10
C ARG A 113 -22.91 6.46 -1.45
N SER A 114 -22.89 5.19 -1.03
CA SER A 114 -24.02 4.27 -1.20
C SER A 114 -24.95 4.32 0.02
N ARG A 115 -26.25 4.56 -0.22
CA ARG A 115 -27.37 4.67 0.75
C ARG A 115 -27.42 5.95 1.62
N ARG A 116 -28.14 6.94 1.11
CA ARG A 116 -29.33 7.46 1.83
C ARG A 116 -30.56 7.27 0.92
N PRO A 117 -31.56 6.45 1.29
CA PRO A 117 -32.89 6.55 0.69
C PRO A 117 -33.43 7.94 0.99
N ARG A 118 -33.84 8.69 -0.03
CA ARG A 118 -34.48 10.00 0.16
C ARG A 118 -35.93 9.76 0.62
N LEU A 119 -36.10 9.52 1.92
CA LEU A 119 -37.43 9.40 2.54
C LEU A 119 -38.23 10.67 2.30
N ARG A 120 -39.20 10.58 1.39
CA ARG A 120 -40.16 11.64 1.08
C ARG A 120 -41.30 11.52 2.10
N GLY A 121 -41.07 12.01 3.32
CA GLY A 121 -42.04 12.03 4.41
C GLY A 121 -42.43 13.46 4.75
N SER A 122 -43.62 13.89 4.33
CA SER A 122 -44.22 15.17 4.71
C SER A 122 -45.01 15.02 6.00
N SER A 123 -44.59 15.70 7.07
CA SER A 123 -45.46 16.05 8.20
C SER A 123 -44.92 17.28 8.92
N SER A 124 -45.84 18.02 9.55
CA SER A 124 -45.70 19.44 9.88
C SER A 124 -45.41 19.73 11.35
N CYS A 125 -44.72 20.85 11.58
CA CYS A 125 -44.73 21.68 12.79
C CYS A 125 -44.11 21.12 14.10
N PRO A 126 -43.75 22.00 15.06
CA PRO A 126 -43.34 23.41 14.91
C PRO A 126 -41.96 23.71 15.55
N LYS A 127 -41.47 24.93 15.32
CA LYS A 127 -40.28 25.49 16.00
C LYS A 127 -40.63 25.96 17.41
N ASN A 128 -39.60 26.09 18.25
CA ASN A 128 -39.61 26.63 19.63
C ASN A 128 -40.38 25.81 20.68
N SER A 129 -39.61 25.06 21.48
CA SER A 129 -39.65 25.16 22.94
C SER A 129 -38.32 24.66 23.50
N ALA A 130 -37.66 25.48 24.32
CA ALA A 130 -36.46 25.06 25.04
C ALA A 130 -36.85 24.18 26.22
N CYS A 131 -36.17 23.04 26.40
CA CYS A 131 -36.20 22.28 27.64
C CYS A 131 -34.77 22.13 28.14
N TYR A 132 -34.46 22.81 29.24
CA TYR A 132 -33.14 22.83 29.89
C TYR A 132 -33.27 22.24 31.30
N ILE A 133 -32.15 21.84 31.93
CA ILE A 133 -32.04 21.23 33.29
C ILE A 133 -32.63 19.78 33.31
N ARG A 134 -32.11 18.74 33.97
CA ARG A 134 -31.23 18.54 35.15
C ARG A 134 -30.53 17.16 35.01
N HIS A 135 -29.29 16.86 35.41
CA HIS A 135 -28.13 17.57 36.01
C HIS A 135 -26.82 16.88 35.53
N SER A 136 -25.65 17.45 35.83
CA SER A 136 -24.41 16.68 36.08
C SER A 136 -23.72 17.29 37.30
N SER A 137 -23.41 16.46 38.31
CA SER A 137 -22.71 16.88 39.51
C SER A 137 -22.00 15.69 40.14
N ASN A 138 -20.73 15.50 39.78
CA ASN A 138 -19.73 14.96 40.70
C ASN A 138 -18.36 15.52 40.30
N PRO A 139 -17.62 16.12 41.25
CA PRO A 139 -16.22 15.78 41.34
C PRO A 139 -15.71 15.56 42.78
N ARG A 140 -14.86 14.53 42.90
CA ARG A 140 -14.04 14.10 44.06
C ARG A 140 -14.74 13.15 45.03
#